data_AF-A0A832TAB0-F1
#
_entry.id   AF-A0A832TAB0-F1
#
_cell.length_a   1.000
_cell.length_b   1.000
_cell.length_c   1.000
_cell.angle_alpha   90.00
_cell.angle_beta   90.00
_cell.angle_gamma   90.00
#
_symmetry.space_group_name_H-M   'P 1'
#
loop_
_entity.id
_entity.type
_entity.pdbx_description
1 polymer ?
#
loop_
_entity_poly.entity_id
_entity_poly.type
_entity_poly.pdbx_seq_one_letter_code
_entity_poly.pdbx_strand_id
1 'polypeptide(L)'
;EHEVLLYAREGGWWDAYRIGLSPQPIRVSDGWLIMYHGVRQTTSKASYRLGMALLDPEDPRKVLHRSEGWIFGPRELYERSGDVNDVVFPCGWVLV
;
A
#
# COMPACT_ATOMS: atom_id res chain seq x y z
N GLU A 1 4.04 19.93 -12.16
CA GLU A 1 5.39 19.46 -11.78
C GLU A 1 5.25 18.16 -10.99
N HIS A 2 6.30 17.35 -10.92
CA HIS A 2 6.29 16.07 -10.19
C HIS A 2 6.59 16.30 -8.70
N GLU A 3 5.78 15.72 -7.82
CA GLU A 3 5.92 15.82 -6.37
C GLU A 3 5.75 14.44 -5.72
N VAL A 4 6.47 14.21 -4.61
CA VAL A 4 6.38 12.97 -3.85
C VAL A 4 5.17 13.01 -2.92
N LEU A 5 4.22 12.09 -3.10
CA LEU A 5 3.03 11.98 -2.25
C LEU A 5 3.31 11.25 -0.93
N LEU A 6 4.05 10.14 -0.99
CA LEU A 6 4.36 9.29 0.16
C LEU A 6 5.82 8.83 0.07
N TYR A 7 6.50 8.85 1.21
CA TYR A 7 7.77 8.16 1.40
C TYR A 7 7.55 6.79 2.05
N ALA A 8 8.42 5.84 1.74
CA ALA A 8 8.54 4.63 2.54
C ALA A 8 8.86 5.04 3.98
N ARG A 9 8.30 4.32 4.96
CA ARG A 9 8.66 4.57 6.37
C ARG A 9 10.08 4.04 6.63
N GLU A 10 10.61 4.22 7.82
CA GLU A 10 11.96 3.75 8.16
C GLU A 10 11.94 2.77 9.34
N GLY A 11 12.97 1.93 9.46
CA GLY A 11 13.14 1.05 10.60
C GLY A 11 12.11 -0.08 10.69
N GLY A 12 11.38 -0.13 11.82
CA GLY A 12 10.55 -1.27 12.21
C GLY A 12 9.23 -1.42 11.46
N TRP A 13 8.91 -0.53 10.51
CA TRP A 13 7.61 -0.51 9.83
C TRP A 13 7.48 -1.58 8.73
N TRP A 14 6.25 -1.99 8.45
CA TRP A 14 5.95 -3.02 7.46
C TRP A 14 6.14 -2.51 6.01
N ASP A 15 6.13 -1.19 5.82
CA ASP A 15 6.31 -0.48 4.55
C ASP A 15 7.62 0.30 4.50
N ALA A 16 8.65 -0.21 5.18
CA ALA A 16 9.91 0.51 5.38
C ALA A 16 10.97 0.35 4.28
N TYR A 17 10.83 -0.66 3.41
CA TYR A 17 11.83 -0.89 2.36
C TYR A 17 11.48 -0.15 1.07
N ARG A 18 10.25 -0.37 0.56
CA ARG A 18 9.72 0.28 -0.63
C ARG A 18 8.21 0.41 -0.50
N ILE A 19 7.65 1.41 -1.15
CA ILE A 19 6.21 1.54 -1.36
C ILE A 19 5.91 1.82 -2.82
N GLY A 20 4.69 1.53 -3.23
CA GLY A 20 4.17 1.93 -4.53
C GLY A 20 2.65 1.90 -4.55
N LEU A 21 2.06 2.75 -5.38
CA LEU A 21 0.61 2.71 -5.61
C LEU A 21 0.20 1.35 -6.18
N SER A 22 -0.98 0.88 -5.78
CA SER A 22 -1.56 -0.38 -6.24
C SER A 22 -2.70 -0.09 -7.24
N PRO A 23 -4.00 -0.18 -6.92
CA PRO A 23 -5.04 0.25 -7.85
C PRO A 23 -5.11 1.78 -7.97
N GLN A 24 -5.77 2.25 -9.04
CA GLN A 24 -6.08 3.66 -9.27
C GLN A 24 -6.92 4.25 -8.13
N PRO A 25 -6.73 5.50 -7.68
CA PRO A 25 -7.50 6.12 -6.58
C PRO A 25 -9.03 6.06 -6.75
N ILE A 26 -9.78 5.93 -5.64
CA ILE A 26 -11.25 5.95 -5.62
C ILE A 26 -11.72 7.20 -4.89
N ARG A 27 -12.73 7.86 -5.45
CA ARG A 27 -13.44 8.92 -4.75
C ARG A 27 -14.37 8.32 -3.69
N VAL A 28 -14.23 8.77 -2.45
CA VAL A 28 -15.15 8.51 -1.34
C VAL A 28 -15.71 9.84 -0.82
N SER A 29 -16.67 9.79 0.12
CA SER A 29 -17.26 11.00 0.72
C SER A 29 -16.20 11.91 1.34
N ASP A 30 -15.19 11.32 1.97
CA ASP A 30 -14.23 12.02 2.82
C ASP A 30 -12.94 12.41 2.07
N GLY A 31 -12.81 12.05 0.78
CA GLY A 31 -11.59 12.32 0.01
C GLY A 31 -11.31 11.33 -1.11
N TRP A 32 -10.03 11.25 -1.49
CA TRP A 32 -9.53 10.22 -2.41
C TRP A 32 -8.87 9.10 -1.62
N LEU A 33 -9.44 7.92 -1.68
CA LEU A 33 -8.87 6.73 -1.08
C LEU A 33 -7.84 6.13 -2.04
N ILE A 34 -6.62 5.93 -1.54
CA ILE A 34 -5.57 5.21 -2.25
C ILE A 34 -5.18 3.95 -1.49
N MET A 35 -4.85 2.91 -2.25
CA MET A 35 -4.22 1.70 -1.73
C MET A 35 -2.80 1.63 -2.27
N TYR A 36 -1.87 1.30 -1.39
CA TYR A 36 -0.46 1.18 -1.72
C TYR A 36 0.09 -0.11 -1.15
N HIS A 37 1.05 -0.72 -1.86
CA HIS A 37 1.81 -1.82 -1.32
C HIS A 37 3.01 -1.27 -0.55
N GLY A 38 3.37 -1.96 0.52
CA GLY A 38 4.57 -1.72 1.30
C GLY A 38 5.36 -3.00 1.45
N VAL A 39 6.67 -2.87 1.31
CA VAL A 39 7.60 -3.99 1.37
C VAL A 39 8.36 -3.92 2.68
N ARG A 40 8.39 -5.06 3.39
CA ARG A 40 9.35 -5.29 4.47
C ARG A 40 10.38 -6.31 4.04
N GLN A 41 11.63 -5.88 4.02
CA GLN A 41 12.77 -6.77 3.89
C GLN A 41 13.10 -7.39 5.26
N THR A 42 13.25 -8.70 5.27
CA THR A 42 13.84 -9.49 6.36
C THR A 42 15.13 -10.13 5.86
N THR A 43 15.87 -10.81 6.74
CA THR A 43 17.13 -11.48 6.37
C THR A 43 16.97 -12.53 5.28
N SER A 44 15.82 -13.22 5.22
CA SER A 44 15.58 -14.31 4.28
C SER A 44 14.59 -13.99 3.17
N LYS A 45 13.76 -12.96 3.32
CA LYS A 45 12.67 -12.67 2.38
C LYS A 45 12.18 -11.22 2.38
N ALA A 46 11.56 -10.82 1.28
CA ALA A 46 10.69 -9.64 1.23
C ALA A 46 9.24 -10.06 1.45
N SER A 47 8.44 -9.25 2.14
CA SER A 47 7.00 -9.46 2.26
C SER A 47 6.26 -8.21 1.79
N TYR A 48 5.35 -8.40 0.85
CA TYR A 48 4.51 -7.34 0.29
C TYR A 48 3.16 -7.38 0.96
N ARG A 49 2.77 -6.27 1.57
CA ARG A 49 1.48 -6.08 2.23
C ARG A 49 0.84 -4.79 1.73
N LEU A 50 -0.42 -4.57 2.05
CA LEU A 50 -1.18 -3.41 1.57
C LEU A 50 -1.56 -2.49 2.71
N GLY A 51 -1.46 -1.19 2.47
CA GLY A 51 -1.96 -0.13 3.33
C GLY A 51 -2.89 0.78 2.54
N MET A 52 -3.48 1.73 3.26
CA MET A 52 -4.34 2.75 2.64
C MET A 52 -3.94 4.14 3.11
N ALA A 53 -4.22 5.13 2.28
CA ALA A 53 -4.17 6.52 2.67
C ALA A 53 -5.39 7.26 2.12
N LEU A 54 -5.87 8.24 2.88
CA LEU A 54 -6.93 9.15 2.45
C LEU A 54 -6.27 10.49 2.10
N LEU A 55 -6.56 10.97 0.90
CA LEU A 55 -6.08 12.25 0.38
C LEU A 55 -7.22 13.26 0.37
N ASP A 56 -6.87 14.54 0.45
CA ASP A 56 -7.83 15.64 0.46
C ASP A 56 -8.70 15.65 -0.83
N PRO A 57 -10.03 15.88 -0.71
CA PRO A 57 -10.95 15.83 -1.84
C PRO A 57 -10.69 16.90 -2.92
N GLU A 58 -10.16 18.06 -2.53
CA GLU A 58 -9.90 19.20 -3.40
C GLU A 58 -8.45 19.24 -3.88
N ASP A 59 -7.52 18.85 -3.01
CA ASP A 59 -6.09 18.81 -3.31
C ASP A 59 -5.45 17.44 -3.00
N PRO A 60 -5.44 16.49 -3.96
CA PRO A 60 -4.98 15.11 -3.72
C PRO A 60 -3.48 15.00 -3.41
N ARG A 61 -2.72 16.11 -3.44
CA ARG A 61 -1.33 16.15 -2.97
C ARG A 61 -1.24 16.09 -1.44
N LYS A 62 -2.32 16.41 -0.73
CA LYS A 62 -2.38 16.41 0.73
C LYS A 62 -2.87 15.06 1.24
N VAL A 63 -2.00 14.38 1.99
CA VAL A 63 -2.35 13.14 2.69
C VAL A 63 -3.01 13.51 4.02
N LEU A 64 -4.30 13.22 4.17
CA LEU A 64 -5.05 13.46 5.41
C LEU A 64 -4.78 12.36 6.44
N HIS A 65 -4.80 11.11 5.99
CA HIS A 65 -4.58 9.93 6.83
C HIS A 65 -3.78 8.87 6.08
N ARG A 66 -2.99 8.09 6.82
CA ARG A 66 -2.28 6.90 6.32
C ARG A 66 -2.39 5.81 7.37
N SER A 67 -2.75 4.60 6.98
CA SER A 67 -2.88 3.48 7.90
C SER A 67 -1.55 3.21 8.61
N GLU A 68 -1.58 3.05 9.93
CA GLU A 68 -0.39 2.68 10.70
C GLU A 68 0.01 1.23 10.33
N GLY A 69 -0.93 0.30 10.45
CA GLY A 69 -0.78 -1.08 10.02
C GLY A 69 -1.05 -1.29 8.54
N TRP A 70 -0.71 -2.49 8.08
CA TRP A 70 -1.21 -3.05 6.83
C TRP A 70 -2.64 -3.58 7.04
N ILE A 71 -3.47 -3.48 6.01
CA ILE A 71 -4.88 -3.93 6.00
C ILE A 71 -5.05 -5.30 5.37
N PHE A 72 -4.09 -5.73 4.54
CA PHE A 72 -4.12 -7.00 3.84
C PHE A 72 -2.69 -7.49 3.59
N GLY A 73 -2.48 -8.80 3.68
CA GLY A 73 -1.17 -9.41 3.55
C GLY A 73 -1.27 -10.89 3.22
N PRO A 74 -0.16 -11.53 2.81
CA PRO A 74 -0.15 -12.92 2.39
C PRO A 74 -0.57 -13.85 3.53
N ARG A 75 -1.62 -14.63 3.30
CA ARG A 75 -2.19 -15.60 4.23
C ARG A 75 -2.43 -16.94 3.56
N GLU A 76 -2.87 -16.99 2.31
CA GLU A 76 -3.17 -18.26 1.66
C GLU A 76 -1.92 -18.87 1.02
N LEU A 77 -1.95 -20.18 0.72
CA LEU A 77 -0.78 -20.88 0.18
C LEU A 77 -0.31 -20.25 -1.14
N TYR A 78 -1.24 -19.83 -1.99
CA TYR A 78 -0.94 -19.20 -3.28
C TYR A 78 -0.34 -17.79 -3.15
N GLU A 79 -0.42 -17.17 -1.98
CA GLU A 79 0.18 -15.85 -1.68
C GLU A 79 1.54 -16.01 -1.00
N ARG A 80 1.70 -17.10 -0.25
CA ARG A 80 2.91 -17.43 0.52
C ARG A 80 3.93 -18.25 -0.28
N SER A 81 3.50 -18.95 -1.33
CA SER A 81 4.36 -19.81 -2.14
C SER A 81 4.11 -19.62 -3.64
N GLY A 82 5.20 -19.40 -4.38
CA GLY A 82 5.23 -19.28 -5.83
C GLY A 82 6.62 -18.85 -6.31
N ASP A 83 6.71 -18.28 -7.51
CA ASP A 83 7.97 -17.74 -8.02
C ASP A 83 8.51 -16.59 -7.16
N VAL A 84 7.59 -15.81 -6.56
CA VAL A 84 7.90 -14.81 -5.54
C VAL A 84 7.00 -15.05 -4.33
N ASN A 85 7.61 -15.53 -3.25
CA ASN A 85 6.91 -15.86 -2.00
C ASN A 85 6.49 -14.60 -1.23
N ASP A 86 5.44 -14.74 -0.42
CA ASP A 86 4.92 -13.71 0.50
C ASP A 86 4.53 -12.39 -0.21
N VAL A 87 3.75 -12.52 -1.29
CA VAL A 87 3.27 -11.39 -2.09
C VAL A 87 1.75 -11.35 -2.20
N VAL A 88 1.19 -10.18 -1.92
CA VAL A 88 -0.13 -9.77 -2.40
C VAL A 88 0.02 -8.43 -3.12
N PHE A 89 -0.52 -8.34 -4.34
CA PHE A 89 -0.34 -7.17 -5.21
C PHE A 89 -1.59 -6.96 -6.08
N PRO A 90 -2.62 -6.26 -5.56
CA PRO A 90 -3.84 -6.04 -6.31
C PRO A 90 -3.65 -4.95 -7.36
N CYS A 91 -4.33 -5.13 -8.50
CA CYS A 91 -4.24 -4.23 -9.66
C CYS A 91 -5.54 -3.47 -9.94
N GLY A 92 -6.58 -3.67 -9.13
CA GLY A 92 -7.88 -3.05 -9.34
C GLY A 92 -8.84 -3.32 -8.20
N TRP A 93 -9.93 -2.55 -8.21
CA TRP A 93 -11.06 -2.69 -7.31
C TRP A 93 -12.36 -2.43 -8.07
N VAL A 94 -13.45 -2.98 -7.55
CA VAL A 94 -14.81 -2.71 -8.00
C VAL A 94 -15.59 -2.23 -6.79
N LEU A 95 -16.25 -1.08 -6.94
CA LEU A 95 -17.21 -0.58 -5.97
C LEU A 95 -18.60 -0.98 -6.49
N VAL A 96 -19.30 -1.81 -5.72
CA VAL A 96 -20.64 -2.32 -6.02
C VAL A 96 -21.70 -1.66 -5.16
#